data_AF-A0A2S1YML2-F1
#
_entry.id   AF-A0A2S1YML2-F1
#
_cell.length_a   1.000
_cell.length_b   1.000
_cell.length_c   1.000
_cell.angle_alpha   90.00
_cell.angle_beta   90.00
_cell.angle_gamma   90.00
#
_symmetry.space_group_name_H-M   'P 1'
#
loop_
_entity.id
_entity.type
_entity.pdbx_description
1 polymer ?
#
loop_
_entity_poly.entity_id
_entity_poly.type
_entity_poly.pdbx_seq_one_letter_code
_entity_poly.pdbx_strand_id
1 'polypeptide(L)'
;MKKIITLAALFFTFISFAQVKVLETVPVEKLGKVNNNYIQKIGDEYTVYYTIVQSDDDSTLRKFSFKNIDNAYNSLYNIIMGGFTASPLYDIKLELPNNYIWLHYTGNVVPDKATVQFMVSGKERDAATNNVSEPFVKDQINKLFQK
;
A
#
# COMPACT_ATOMS: atom_id res chain seq x y z
N MET A 1 7.79 -13.68 -67.31
CA MET A 1 7.30 -14.40 -66.10
C MET A 1 8.21 -14.25 -64.88
N LYS A 2 9.54 -14.39 -65.00
CA LYS A 2 10.48 -14.29 -63.84
C LYS A 2 10.44 -12.95 -63.08
N LYS A 3 10.25 -11.83 -63.79
CA LYS A 3 10.22 -10.47 -63.19
C LYS A 3 9.00 -10.20 -62.28
N ILE A 4 7.86 -10.84 -62.57
CA ILE A 4 6.62 -10.68 -61.80
C ILE A 4 6.72 -11.45 -60.47
N ILE A 5 7.32 -12.64 -60.51
CA ILE A 5 7.57 -13.46 -59.31
C ILE A 5 8.53 -12.74 -58.34
N THR A 6 9.54 -12.07 -58.90
CA THR A 6 10.52 -11.32 -58.09
C THR A 6 9.88 -10.11 -57.42
N LEU A 7 8.96 -9.42 -58.12
CA LEU A 7 8.23 -8.28 -57.56
C LEU A 7 7.23 -8.71 -56.48
N ALA A 8 6.54 -9.84 -56.67
CA ALA A 8 5.65 -10.40 -55.66
C ALA A 8 6.40 -10.84 -54.38
N ALA A 9 7.60 -11.42 -54.52
CA ALA A 9 8.44 -11.79 -53.38
C ALA A 9 8.91 -10.58 -52.57
N LEU A 10 9.12 -9.42 -53.21
CA LEU A 10 9.53 -8.18 -52.54
C LEU A 10 8.42 -7.62 -51.63
N PHE A 11 7.15 -7.72 -52.06
CA PHE A 11 6.00 -7.23 -51.28
C PHE A 11 5.68 -8.07 -50.03
N PHE A 12 6.13 -9.33 -49.96
CA PHE A 12 5.92 -10.19 -48.78
C PHE A 12 6.85 -9.89 -47.60
N THR A 13 7.83 -8.99 -47.76
CA THR A 13 8.79 -8.65 -46.69
C THR A 13 8.30 -7.54 -45.74
N PHE A 14 7.12 -6.96 -45.99
CA PHE A 14 6.54 -5.88 -45.19
C PHE A 14 5.54 -6.33 -44.12
N ILE A 15 5.64 -7.58 -43.64
CA ILE A 15 4.84 -7.99 -42.48
C ILE A 15 5.41 -7.26 -41.26
N SER A 16 4.84 -6.08 -40.99
CA SER A 16 5.26 -5.19 -39.93
C SER A 16 5.00 -5.82 -38.57
N PHE A 17 6.01 -5.79 -37.70
CA PHE A 17 5.77 -5.97 -36.28
C PHE A 17 4.99 -4.75 -35.78
N ALA A 18 3.74 -4.94 -35.38
CA ALA A 18 2.95 -3.87 -34.77
C ALA A 18 3.69 -3.35 -33.52
N GLN A 19 3.97 -2.03 -33.50
CA GLN A 19 4.79 -1.35 -32.50
C GLN A 19 4.20 -1.39 -31.08
N VAL A 20 2.89 -1.58 -30.94
CA VAL A 20 2.20 -1.56 -29.65
C VAL A 20 1.91 -2.98 -29.19
N LYS A 21 2.73 -3.46 -28.26
CA LYS A 21 2.48 -4.70 -27.52
C LYS A 21 1.64 -4.38 -26.30
N VAL A 22 0.42 -4.90 -26.23
CA VAL A 22 -0.39 -4.86 -25.00
C VAL A 22 0.25 -5.82 -24.00
N LEU A 23 0.72 -5.28 -22.88
CA LEU A 23 1.18 -6.09 -21.75
C LEU A 23 -0.02 -6.36 -20.84
N GLU A 24 -0.15 -7.59 -20.38
CA GLU A 24 -1.11 -7.92 -19.33
C GLU A 24 -0.72 -7.14 -18.07
N THR A 25 -1.60 -6.25 -17.64
CA THR A 25 -1.42 -5.50 -16.41
C THR A 25 -2.09 -6.26 -15.28
N VAL A 26 -1.39 -6.40 -14.16
CA VAL A 26 -2.01 -6.88 -12.93
C VAL A 26 -3.03 -5.82 -12.49
N PRO A 27 -4.29 -6.19 -12.24
CA PRO A 27 -5.32 -5.23 -11.87
C PRO A 27 -4.95 -4.50 -10.58
N VAL A 28 -5.16 -3.18 -10.58
CA VAL A 28 -4.98 -2.34 -9.39
C VAL A 28 -6.30 -2.25 -8.66
N GLU A 29 -6.41 -2.96 -7.54
CA GLU A 29 -7.58 -2.95 -6.69
C GLU A 29 -7.42 -1.87 -5.61
N LYS A 30 -8.30 -0.86 -5.60
CA LYS A 30 -8.41 0.06 -4.46
C LYS A 30 -9.39 -0.53 -3.45
N LEU A 31 -8.90 -0.78 -2.24
CA LEU A 31 -9.68 -1.34 -1.14
C LEU A 31 -10.41 -0.21 -0.40
N GLY A 32 -10.31 -0.16 0.93
CA GLY A 32 -10.96 0.86 1.75
C GLY A 32 -10.31 2.22 1.65
N LYS A 33 -11.11 3.27 1.92
CA LYS A 33 -10.67 4.66 1.98
C LYS A 33 -11.28 5.37 3.20
N VAL A 34 -10.46 6.11 3.93
CA VAL A 34 -10.86 6.99 5.03
C VAL A 34 -10.13 8.32 4.86
N ASN A 35 -10.87 9.41 4.64
CA ASN A 35 -10.30 10.71 4.25
C ASN A 35 -9.39 10.54 3.03
N ASN A 36 -8.12 10.92 3.11
CA ASN A 36 -7.11 10.73 2.06
C ASN A 36 -6.30 9.43 2.20
N ASN A 37 -6.58 8.64 3.24
CA ASN A 37 -5.90 7.38 3.53
C ASN A 37 -6.62 6.23 2.80
N TYR A 38 -5.87 5.32 2.19
CA TYR A 38 -6.44 4.18 1.45
C TYR A 38 -5.46 3.01 1.34
N ILE A 39 -5.99 1.81 1.07
CA ILE A 39 -5.16 0.65 0.76
C ILE A 39 -5.32 0.29 -0.72
N GLN A 40 -4.21 0.02 -1.38
CA GLN A 40 -4.16 -0.46 -2.74
C GLN A 40 -3.54 -1.85 -2.78
N LYS A 41 -4.10 -2.75 -3.59
CA LYS A 41 -3.57 -4.08 -3.85
C LYS A 41 -3.19 -4.20 -5.32
N ILE A 42 -1.98 -4.68 -5.59
CA ILE A 42 -1.51 -5.04 -6.93
C ILE A 42 -0.94 -6.45 -6.84
N GLY A 43 -1.63 -7.43 -7.42
CA GLY A 43 -1.25 -8.83 -7.29
C GLY A 43 -1.23 -9.25 -5.83
N ASP A 44 -0.07 -9.71 -5.34
CA ASP A 44 0.12 -10.12 -3.95
C ASP A 44 0.67 -9.01 -3.05
N GLU A 45 0.87 -7.80 -3.55
CA GLU A 45 1.40 -6.67 -2.77
C GLU A 45 0.29 -5.72 -2.32
N TYR A 46 0.30 -5.39 -1.04
CA TYR A 46 -0.57 -4.38 -0.43
C TYR A 46 0.25 -3.14 -0.11
N THR A 47 -0.25 -1.98 -0.50
CA THR A 47 0.32 -0.67 -0.18
C THR A 47 -0.69 0.13 0.62
N VAL A 48 -0.30 0.55 1.82
CA VAL A 48 -1.10 1.40 2.70
C VAL A 48 -0.64 2.84 2.51
N TYR A 49 -1.55 3.71 2.09
CA TYR A 49 -1.34 5.13 1.94
C TYR A 49 -1.96 5.87 3.12
N TYR A 50 -1.20 6.78 3.72
CA TYR A 50 -1.63 7.52 4.90
C TYR A 50 -1.16 8.99 4.87
N THR A 51 -1.97 9.89 5.41
CA THR A 51 -1.68 11.31 5.57
C THR A 51 -0.91 11.53 6.87
N ILE A 52 0.15 12.34 6.83
CA ILE A 52 0.92 12.72 8.02
C ILE A 52 0.41 14.04 8.62
N VAL A 53 0.49 14.16 9.96
CA VAL A 53 -0.04 15.31 10.72
C VAL A 53 0.81 16.57 10.57
N GLN A 54 2.11 16.43 10.26
CA GLN A 54 3.05 17.54 10.10
C GLN A 54 3.77 17.40 8.77
N SER A 55 3.61 18.37 7.87
CA SER A 55 4.64 18.64 6.87
C SER A 55 4.65 20.10 6.43
N ASP A 56 5.85 20.67 6.41
CA ASP A 56 6.18 21.88 5.64
C ASP A 56 6.31 21.57 4.12
N ASP A 57 6.18 20.29 3.74
CA ASP A 57 6.12 19.81 2.34
C ASP A 57 4.72 19.93 1.73
N ASP A 58 4.66 20.18 0.42
CA ASP A 58 3.43 20.20 -0.40
C ASP A 58 2.70 18.84 -0.46
N SER A 59 3.37 17.74 -0.09
CA SER A 59 2.77 16.40 -0.11
C SER A 59 2.75 15.76 1.27
N THR A 60 1.54 15.66 1.85
CA THR A 60 1.27 15.03 3.15
C THR A 60 1.02 13.52 3.04
N LEU A 61 0.94 12.95 1.83
CA LEU A 61 0.66 11.53 1.64
C LEU A 61 1.97 10.71 1.67
N ARG A 62 1.99 9.68 2.51
CA ARG A 62 3.07 8.70 2.65
C ARG A 62 2.54 7.30 2.45
N LYS A 63 3.45 6.33 2.33
CA LYS A 63 3.08 4.93 2.08
C LYS A 63 4.08 3.94 2.66
N PHE A 64 3.60 2.75 2.96
CA PHE A 64 4.41 1.54 3.15
C PHE A 64 3.77 0.37 2.41
N SER A 65 4.56 -0.62 2.02
CA SER A 65 4.07 -1.80 1.31
C SER A 65 4.63 -3.10 1.87
N PHE A 66 3.85 -4.17 1.68
CA PHE A 66 4.23 -5.53 2.07
C PHE A 66 3.52 -6.55 1.16
N LYS A 67 4.14 -7.72 1.01
CA LYS A 67 3.53 -8.85 0.30
C LYS A 67 2.58 -9.60 1.23
N ASN A 68 1.48 -10.10 0.71
CA ASN A 68 0.49 -10.92 1.41
C ASN A 68 0.94 -12.38 1.54
N ILE A 69 2.16 -12.59 2.03
CA ILE A 69 2.69 -13.92 2.37
C ILE A 69 2.08 -14.32 3.72
N ASP A 70 1.69 -15.59 3.87
CA ASP A 70 1.10 -16.13 5.10
C ASP A 70 -0.08 -15.30 5.63
N ASN A 71 -0.91 -14.79 4.71
CA ASN A 71 -2.08 -13.98 5.02
C ASN A 71 -1.76 -12.66 5.78
N ALA A 72 -0.56 -12.09 5.54
CA ALA A 72 -0.07 -10.90 6.22
C ALA A 72 -1.06 -9.72 6.23
N TYR A 73 -1.90 -9.56 5.20
CA TYR A 73 -2.92 -8.51 5.17
C TYR A 73 -3.95 -8.65 6.31
N ASN A 74 -4.53 -9.84 6.47
CA ASN A 74 -5.46 -10.10 7.56
C ASN A 74 -4.75 -10.13 8.91
N SER A 75 -3.50 -10.62 8.96
CA SER A 75 -2.68 -10.60 10.18
C SER A 75 -2.40 -9.17 10.65
N LEU A 76 -2.05 -8.24 9.76
CA LEU A 76 -1.88 -6.83 10.08
C LEU A 76 -3.18 -6.22 10.64
N TYR A 77 -4.31 -6.47 9.98
CA TYR A 77 -5.62 -6.03 10.48
C TYR A 77 -5.87 -6.55 11.90
N ASN A 78 -5.69 -7.86 12.14
CA ASN A 78 -5.93 -8.48 13.44
C ASN A 78 -4.99 -7.93 14.52
N ILE A 79 -3.72 -7.68 14.21
CA ILE A 79 -2.76 -7.05 15.13
C ILE A 79 -3.27 -5.64 15.51
N ILE A 80 -3.65 -4.85 14.51
CA ILE A 80 -4.14 -3.48 14.74
C ILE A 80 -5.39 -3.50 15.63
N MET A 81 -6.35 -4.36 15.30
CA MET A 81 -7.61 -4.49 16.03
C MET A 81 -7.44 -5.03 17.44
N GLY A 82 -6.51 -5.97 17.64
CA GLY A 82 -6.16 -6.49 18.96
C GLY A 82 -5.62 -5.40 19.89
N GLY A 83 -4.79 -4.48 19.36
CA GLY A 83 -4.22 -3.38 20.13
C GLY A 83 -5.26 -2.42 20.72
N PHE A 84 -6.41 -2.19 20.04
CA PHE A 84 -7.51 -1.38 20.61
C PHE A 84 -8.18 -2.01 21.85
N THR A 85 -7.98 -3.31 22.07
CA THR A 85 -8.57 -4.05 23.20
C THR A 85 -7.55 -4.39 24.28
N ALA A 86 -6.28 -4.04 24.09
CA ALA A 86 -5.23 -4.30 25.06
C ALA A 86 -5.40 -3.44 26.33
N SER A 87 -5.09 -4.01 27.49
CA SER A 87 -5.05 -3.29 28.76
C SER A 87 -3.76 -3.62 29.50
N PRO A 88 -2.85 -2.64 29.68
CA PRO A 88 -2.90 -1.27 29.14
C PRO A 88 -2.65 -1.23 27.62
N LEU A 89 -2.90 -0.08 27.00
CA LEU A 89 -2.55 0.16 25.59
C LEU A 89 -1.02 0.22 25.46
N TYR A 90 -0.46 -0.62 24.58
CA TYR A 90 0.97 -0.68 24.32
C TYR A 90 1.25 -0.47 22.83
N ASP A 91 2.39 0.16 22.55
CA ASP A 91 2.89 0.27 21.19
C ASP A 91 3.34 -1.09 20.67
N ILE A 92 2.94 -1.40 19.44
CA ILE A 92 3.34 -2.63 18.75
C ILE A 92 4.31 -2.26 17.63
N LYS A 93 5.57 -2.70 17.74
CA LYS A 93 6.56 -2.54 16.68
C LYS A 93 6.51 -3.73 15.71
N LEU A 94 6.32 -3.43 14.44
CA LEU A 94 6.31 -4.37 13.34
C LEU A 94 7.50 -4.13 12.42
N GLU A 95 8.09 -5.22 11.94
CA GLU A 95 9.12 -5.20 10.92
C GLU A 95 8.53 -5.63 9.58
N LEU A 96 8.61 -4.74 8.60
CA LEU A 96 8.29 -5.01 7.20
C LEU A 96 9.61 -5.14 6.42
N PRO A 97 9.59 -5.63 5.16
CA PRO A 97 10.81 -5.78 4.37
C PRO A 97 11.65 -4.49 4.30
N ASN A 98 11.00 -3.34 4.06
CA ASN A 98 11.67 -2.05 3.84
C ASN A 98 11.44 -1.02 4.95
N ASN A 99 10.57 -1.32 5.92
CA ASN A 99 10.13 -0.36 6.93
C ASN A 99 10.05 -1.00 8.32
N TYR A 100 10.17 -0.16 9.35
CA TYR A 100 9.60 -0.46 10.67
C TYR A 100 8.33 0.37 10.85
N ILE A 101 7.31 -0.23 11.45
CA ILE A 101 6.06 0.44 11.77
C ILE A 101 5.81 0.29 13.26
N TRP A 102 5.62 1.40 13.96
CA TRP A 102 5.06 1.38 15.30
C TRP A 102 3.58 1.73 15.21
N LEU A 103 2.75 0.84 15.73
CA LEU A 103 1.34 1.10 15.98
C LEU A 103 1.26 1.77 17.35
N HIS A 104 1.14 3.09 17.34
CA HIS A 104 1.08 3.88 18.57
C HIS A 104 -0.37 4.08 19.00
N TYR A 105 -0.74 3.54 20.15
CA TYR A 105 -2.10 3.60 20.65
C TYR A 105 -2.24 4.68 21.72
N THR A 106 -3.24 5.53 21.59
CA THR A 106 -3.56 6.58 22.58
C THR A 106 -5.02 6.56 22.96
N GLY A 107 -5.34 7.05 24.16
CA GLY A 107 -6.71 7.12 24.68
C GLY A 107 -6.88 6.31 25.96
N ASN A 108 -8.14 6.13 26.38
CA ASN A 108 -8.49 5.34 27.55
C ASN A 108 -8.78 3.89 27.13
N VAL A 109 -8.72 2.95 28.08
CA VAL A 109 -9.03 1.51 27.89
C VAL A 109 -10.46 1.26 27.37
N VAL A 110 -11.32 2.29 27.34
CA VAL A 110 -12.63 2.22 26.67
C VAL A 110 -12.39 2.17 25.14
N PRO A 111 -12.71 1.06 24.45
CA PRO A 111 -12.31 0.81 23.06
C PRO A 111 -12.77 1.90 22.08
N ASP A 112 -13.90 2.54 22.36
CA ASP A 112 -14.51 3.52 21.47
C ASP A 112 -13.81 4.89 21.48
N LYS A 113 -12.86 5.10 22.40
CA LYS A 113 -12.07 6.33 22.51
C LYS A 113 -10.59 6.13 22.22
N ALA A 114 -10.16 4.90 22.02
CA ALA A 114 -8.77 4.61 21.65
C ALA A 114 -8.54 4.95 20.17
N THR A 115 -7.36 5.44 19.85
CA THR A 115 -6.90 5.70 18.49
C THR A 115 -5.56 5.01 18.22
N VAL A 116 -5.26 4.74 16.96
CA VAL A 116 -3.97 4.24 16.52
C VAL A 116 -3.35 5.20 15.51
N GLN A 117 -2.06 5.47 15.65
CA GLN A 117 -1.24 6.16 14.66
C GLN A 117 -0.17 5.21 14.13
N PHE A 118 0.13 5.34 12.84
CA PHE A 118 1.26 4.65 12.22
C PHE A 118 2.47 5.56 12.26
N MET A 119 3.48 5.19 13.04
CA MET A 119 4.80 5.81 12.97
C MET A 119 5.68 4.93 12.09
N VAL A 120 6.05 5.42 10.92
CA VAL A 120 6.77 4.61 9.92
C VAL A 120 8.19 5.15 9.76
N SER A 121 9.17 4.26 9.88
CA SER A 121 10.55 4.55 9.49
C SER A 121 10.97 3.64 8.34
N GLY A 122 11.71 4.18 7.38
CA GLY A 122 12.42 3.34 6.40
C GLY A 122 13.60 2.64 7.06
N LYS A 123 14.03 1.52 6.48
CA LYS A 123 15.26 0.83 6.90
C LYS A 123 16.52 1.43 6.29
N GLU A 124 16.38 2.29 5.29
CA GLU A 124 17.51 3.02 4.71
C GLU A 124 17.99 4.14 5.66
N ARG A 125 19.29 4.44 5.59
CA ARG A 125 20.01 5.30 6.55
C ARG A 125 19.44 6.72 6.73
N ASP A 126 18.68 7.22 5.77
CA ASP A 126 18.18 8.61 5.72
C ASP A 126 16.64 8.71 5.80
N ALA A 127 15.94 7.66 6.23
CA ALA A 127 14.49 7.71 6.32
C ALA A 127 14.05 8.59 7.50
N ALA A 128 13.69 9.84 7.19
CA ALA A 128 13.20 10.83 8.13
C ALA A 128 12.16 10.24 9.10
N THR A 129 12.34 10.50 10.39
CA THR A 129 11.54 9.97 11.51
C THR A 129 10.15 10.61 11.64
N ASN A 130 9.75 11.48 10.72
CA ASN A 130 8.56 12.32 10.85
C ASN A 130 7.32 11.76 10.12
N ASN A 131 7.32 10.49 9.70
CA ASN A 131 6.17 9.89 9.02
C ASN A 131 5.15 9.32 10.01
N VAL A 132 4.51 10.20 10.78
CA VAL A 132 3.45 9.85 11.73
C VAL A 132 2.09 10.15 11.11
N SER A 133 1.24 9.12 11.00
CA SER A 133 -0.10 9.29 10.43
C SER A 133 -1.03 10.13 11.30
N GLU A 134 -2.10 10.63 10.70
CA GLU A 134 -3.30 11.03 11.45
C GLU A 134 -3.80 9.85 12.33
N PRO A 135 -4.41 10.14 13.50
CA PRO A 135 -4.99 9.11 14.35
C PRO A 135 -6.23 8.48 13.71
N PHE A 136 -6.30 7.15 13.76
CA PHE A 136 -7.45 6.38 13.31
C PHE A 136 -8.21 5.80 14.49
N VAL A 137 -9.54 5.92 14.49
CA VAL A 137 -10.41 5.13 15.38
C VAL A 137 -10.65 3.74 14.82
N LYS A 138 -11.11 2.81 15.67
CA LYS A 138 -11.44 1.43 15.32
C LYS A 138 -12.31 1.30 14.06
N ASP A 139 -13.38 2.09 13.96
CA ASP A 139 -14.29 2.07 12.80
C ASP A 139 -13.63 2.53 11.50
N GLN A 140 -12.65 3.44 11.59
CA GLN A 140 -11.88 3.86 10.42
C GLN A 140 -10.94 2.75 9.95
N ILE A 141 -10.35 1.99 10.87
CA ILE A 141 -9.54 0.81 10.50
C ILE A 141 -10.41 -0.24 9.82
N ASN A 142 -11.59 -0.55 10.34
CA ASN A 142 -12.56 -1.43 9.69
C ASN A 142 -12.87 -0.99 8.25
N LYS A 143 -13.20 0.30 8.06
CA LYS A 143 -13.45 0.87 6.73
C LYS A 143 -12.24 0.80 5.81
N LEU A 144 -11.04 1.08 6.32
CA LEU A 144 -9.78 1.09 5.56
C LEU A 144 -9.41 -0.33 5.08
N PHE A 145 -9.67 -1.34 5.89
CA PHE A 145 -9.42 -2.76 5.59
C PHE A 145 -10.61 -3.49 4.94
N GLN A 146 -11.76 -2.82 4.76
CA GLN A 146 -13.01 -3.41 4.26
C GLN A 146 -13.45 -4.63 5.11
N LYS A 147 -13.42 -4.49 6.43
CA LYS A 147 -13.78 -5.51 7.42
C LYS A 147 -14.87 -5.04 8.36
#